data_AF-A0A7C2EL97-F1
#
_entry.id   AF-A0A7C2EL97-F1
#
_cell.length_a   1.000
_cell.length_b   1.000
_cell.length_c   1.000
_cell.angle_alpha   90.00
_cell.angle_beta   90.00
_cell.angle_gamma   90.00
#
_symmetry.space_group_name_H-M   'P 1'
#
loop_
_entity.id
_entity.type
_entity.pdbx_description
1 polymer ?
#
loop_
_entity_poly.entity_id
_entity_poly.type
_entity_poly.pdbx_seq_one_letter_code
_entity_poly.pdbx_strand_id
1 'polypeptide(L)'
;MAHSIPPADFDRAVEKLLLLQRHDAVIAAAFFRVTPELVTVLQHARAVGCPTVLITDTLGIALQGQADVILAARRGPISTFHSLVVPMTILNALILAVATARPRETMASLDRLQRLRAASGLDLIGRATVRSKRR
;
A
#
# COMPACT_ATOMS: atom_id res chain seq x y z
N MET A 1 8.62 -17.48 -8.60
CA MET A 1 8.74 -17.78 -7.16
C MET A 1 7.85 -16.83 -6.40
N ALA A 2 6.82 -17.35 -5.73
CA ALA A 2 5.97 -16.55 -4.85
C ALA A 2 6.69 -16.38 -3.51
N HIS A 3 7.05 -15.15 -3.16
CA HIS A 3 7.57 -14.85 -1.83
C HIS A 3 6.35 -14.66 -0.92
N SER A 4 5.93 -15.74 -0.24
CA SER A 4 5.06 -15.57 0.92
C SER A 4 5.84 -14.78 1.97
N ILE A 5 5.16 -13.88 2.67
CA ILE A 5 5.73 -13.22 3.85
C ILE A 5 6.23 -14.36 4.77
N PRO A 6 7.54 -14.41 5.11
CA PRO A 6 8.03 -15.45 6.00
C PRO A 6 7.28 -15.37 7.33
N PRO A 7 7.03 -16.50 8.03
CA PRO A 7 6.14 -16.54 9.20
C PRO A 7 6.45 -15.49 10.28
N ALA A 8 7.74 -15.18 10.48
CA ALA A 8 8.20 -14.16 11.42
C ALA A 8 7.75 -12.73 11.08
N ASP A 9 7.58 -12.41 9.80
CA ASP A 9 7.13 -11.09 9.36
C ASP A 9 5.60 -10.93 9.47
N PHE A 10 4.85 -12.05 9.43
CA PHE A 10 3.41 -12.03 9.66
C PHE A 10 3.07 -11.82 11.14
N ASP A 11 3.84 -12.40 12.05
CA ASP A 11 3.64 -12.25 13.50
C ASP A 11 3.66 -10.77 13.93
N ARG A 12 4.63 -10.00 13.40
CA ARG A 12 4.71 -8.54 13.60
C ARG A 12 3.58 -7.76 12.94
N ALA A 13 2.98 -8.30 11.87
CA ALA A 13 1.82 -7.69 11.25
C ALA A 13 0.57 -7.89 12.11
N VAL A 14 0.41 -9.06 12.74
CA VAL A 14 -0.71 -9.37 13.65
C VAL A 14 -0.71 -8.47 14.88
N GLU A 15 0.45 -8.23 15.49
CA GLU A 15 0.56 -7.27 16.61
C GLU A 15 0.03 -5.88 16.23
N LYS A 16 0.28 -5.42 14.99
CA LYS A 16 -0.21 -4.14 14.51
C LYS A 16 -1.71 -4.14 14.22
N LEU A 17 -2.30 -5.31 13.89
CA LEU A 17 -3.75 -5.42 13.70
C LEU A 17 -4.53 -5.18 15.00
N LEU A 18 -3.91 -5.37 16.18
CA LEU A 18 -4.51 -5.02 17.46
C LEU A 18 -4.78 -3.51 17.60
N LEU A 19 -4.02 -2.68 16.88
CA LEU A 19 -4.18 -1.22 16.89
C LEU A 19 -5.22 -0.72 15.88
N LEU A 20 -5.81 -1.61 15.07
CA LEU A 20 -6.73 -1.23 14.02
C LEU A 20 -8.06 -0.71 14.61
N GLN A 21 -8.50 0.45 14.13
CA GLN A 21 -9.73 1.11 14.55
C GLN A 21 -10.66 1.35 13.35
N ARG A 22 -11.95 1.58 13.64
CA ARG A 22 -13.00 1.81 12.62
C ARG A 22 -12.76 3.00 11.68
N HIS A 23 -11.93 3.96 12.09
CA HIS A 23 -11.61 5.15 11.30
C HIS A 23 -10.35 4.98 10.41
N ASP A 24 -9.69 3.84 10.52
CA ASP A 24 -8.54 3.52 9.69
C ASP A 24 -9.00 3.01 8.32
N ALA A 25 -8.05 2.63 7.48
CA ALA A 25 -8.34 1.89 6.26
C ALA A 25 -7.25 0.82 6.06
N VAL A 26 -7.67 -0.36 5.60
CA VAL A 26 -6.76 -1.45 5.23
C VAL A 26 -6.66 -1.52 3.71
N ILE A 27 -5.45 -1.37 3.19
CA ILE A 27 -5.13 -1.64 1.78
C ILE A 27 -4.31 -2.93 1.74
N ALA A 28 -4.87 -3.96 1.11
CA ALA A 28 -4.21 -5.24 0.91
C ALA A 28 -3.92 -5.47 -0.57
N ALA A 29 -2.82 -6.16 -0.86
CA ALA A 29 -2.47 -6.58 -2.21
C ALA A 29 -2.26 -8.09 -2.23
N ALA A 30 -3.01 -8.79 -3.08
CA ALA A 30 -3.00 -10.23 -3.15
C ALA A 30 -2.97 -10.69 -4.59
N PHE A 31 -1.93 -11.44 -4.95
CA PHE A 31 -1.70 -11.86 -6.31
C PHE A 31 -1.43 -13.35 -6.39
N PHE A 32 -1.94 -14.02 -7.43
CA PHE A 32 -1.87 -15.48 -7.66
C PHE A 32 -2.65 -16.35 -6.69
N ARG A 33 -2.61 -16.06 -5.40
CA ARG A 33 -3.19 -16.90 -4.35
C ARG A 33 -3.60 -16.07 -3.16
N VAL A 34 -4.72 -16.48 -2.58
CA VAL A 34 -5.25 -15.96 -1.32
C VAL A 34 -4.59 -16.77 -0.22
N THR A 35 -3.85 -16.12 0.66
CA THR A 35 -3.19 -16.81 1.78
C THR A 35 -4.07 -16.74 3.03
N PRO A 36 -3.98 -17.69 3.97
CA PRO A 36 -4.72 -17.64 5.23
C PRO A 36 -4.47 -16.34 6.01
N GLU A 37 -3.24 -15.82 5.97
CA GLU A 37 -2.84 -14.57 6.61
C GLU A 37 -3.66 -13.38 6.10
N LEU A 38 -3.82 -13.27 4.79
CA LEU A 38 -4.64 -12.24 4.17
C LEU A 38 -6.10 -12.35 4.60
N VAL A 39 -6.65 -13.57 4.61
CA VAL A 39 -8.03 -13.82 5.04
C VAL A 39 -8.23 -13.37 6.47
N THR A 40 -7.29 -13.72 7.37
CA THR A 40 -7.31 -13.28 8.77
C THR A 40 -7.31 -11.76 8.90
N VAL A 41 -6.47 -11.05 8.13
CA VAL A 41 -6.43 -9.58 8.12
C VAL A 41 -7.77 -8.99 7.68
N LEU A 42 -8.34 -9.47 6.57
CA LEU A 42 -9.60 -8.96 6.03
C LEU A 42 -10.79 -9.25 6.96
N GLN A 43 -10.82 -10.43 7.57
CA GLN A 43 -11.84 -10.80 8.56
C GLN A 43 -11.76 -9.93 9.81
N HIS A 44 -10.56 -9.69 10.32
CA HIS A 44 -10.36 -8.81 11.48
C HIS A 44 -10.78 -7.37 11.18
N ALA A 45 -10.36 -6.83 10.03
CA ALA A 45 -10.74 -5.48 9.61
C ALA A 45 -12.26 -5.33 9.53
N ARG A 46 -12.96 -6.33 8.97
CA ARG A 46 -14.42 -6.38 8.95
C ARG A 46 -15.03 -6.42 10.35
N ALA A 47 -14.51 -7.25 11.25
CA ALA A 47 -15.02 -7.34 12.62
C ALA A 47 -14.89 -6.00 13.38
N VAL A 48 -13.83 -5.23 13.11
CA VAL A 48 -13.62 -3.88 13.64
C VAL A 48 -14.53 -2.83 12.95
N GLY A 49 -15.08 -3.14 11.77
CA GLY A 49 -15.80 -2.19 10.93
C GLY A 49 -14.87 -1.20 10.21
N CYS A 50 -13.62 -1.60 9.97
CA CYS A 50 -12.62 -0.82 9.26
C CYS A 50 -12.74 -1.09 7.74
N PRO A 51 -12.82 -0.05 6.89
CA PRO A 51 -12.94 -0.20 5.45
C PRO A 51 -11.70 -0.85 4.81
N THR A 52 -11.94 -1.72 3.83
CA THR A 52 -10.93 -2.54 3.17
C THR A 52 -10.90 -2.33 1.65
N VAL A 53 -9.70 -2.17 1.10
CA VAL A 53 -9.44 -2.14 -0.35
C VAL A 53 -8.47 -3.27 -0.70
N LEU A 54 -8.87 -4.16 -1.62
CA LEU A 54 -8.06 -5.26 -2.10
C LEU A 54 -7.62 -5.05 -3.54
N ILE A 55 -6.31 -4.98 -3.77
CA ILE A 55 -5.70 -4.94 -5.11
C ILE A 55 -5.32 -6.37 -5.50
N THR A 56 -5.84 -6.86 -6.63
CA THR A 56 -5.59 -8.24 -7.05
C THR A 56 -5.51 -8.39 -8.57
N ASP A 57 -4.97 -9.52 -9.03
CA ASP A 57 -5.04 -9.98 -10.42
C ASP A 57 -6.01 -11.17 -10.61
N THR A 58 -6.56 -11.66 -9.51
CA THR A 58 -7.38 -12.86 -9.47
C THR A 58 -8.83 -12.43 -9.19
N LEU A 59 -9.68 -12.48 -10.22
CA LEU A 59 -11.11 -12.14 -10.16
C LEU A 59 -11.98 -13.19 -9.43
N GLY A 60 -11.37 -14.09 -8.65
CA GLY A 60 -12.01 -15.35 -8.22
C GLY A 60 -13.13 -15.19 -7.18
N ILE A 61 -14.08 -16.14 -7.23
CA ILE A 61 -15.14 -16.39 -6.22
C ILE A 61 -14.59 -16.40 -4.79
N ALA A 62 -13.34 -16.83 -4.60
CA ALA A 62 -12.68 -16.91 -3.29
C ALA A 62 -12.58 -15.56 -2.55
N LEU A 63 -12.59 -14.43 -3.26
CA LEU A 63 -12.46 -13.09 -2.67
C LEU A 63 -13.80 -12.33 -2.63
N GLN A 64 -14.88 -12.92 -3.17
CA GLN A 64 -16.18 -12.28 -3.15
C GLN A 64 -16.65 -12.09 -1.71
N GLY A 65 -17.00 -10.84 -1.40
CA GLY A 65 -17.45 -10.47 -0.08
C GLY A 65 -16.38 -10.65 0.99
N GLN A 66 -15.07 -10.60 0.68
CA GLN A 66 -13.99 -10.52 1.68
C GLN A 66 -13.48 -9.09 1.92
N ALA A 67 -13.55 -8.22 0.90
CA ALA A 67 -13.19 -6.80 1.01
C ALA A 67 -14.35 -5.90 0.55
N ASP A 68 -14.38 -4.65 1.01
CA ASP A 68 -15.42 -3.68 0.66
C ASP A 68 -15.24 -3.17 -0.79
N VAL A 69 -13.99 -2.97 -1.21
CA VAL A 69 -13.63 -2.58 -2.57
C VAL A 69 -12.57 -3.52 -3.12
N ILE A 70 -12.81 -4.06 -4.32
CA ILE A 70 -11.85 -4.91 -5.03
C ILE A 70 -11.41 -4.22 -6.32
N LEU A 71 -10.11 -3.95 -6.43
CA LEU A 71 -9.46 -3.40 -7.61
C LEU A 71 -8.72 -4.54 -8.32
N ALA A 72 -9.42 -5.21 -9.23
CA ALA A 72 -8.87 -6.34 -9.98
C ALA A 72 -8.30 -5.88 -11.33
N ALA A 73 -7.04 -6.22 -11.62
CA ALA A 73 -6.42 -5.93 -12.91
C ALA A 73 -5.48 -7.06 -13.35
N ARG A 74 -5.62 -7.50 -14.60
CA ARG A 74 -4.76 -8.54 -15.18
C ARG A 74 -3.33 -8.01 -15.35
N ARG A 75 -2.33 -8.82 -15.00
CA ARG A 75 -0.91 -8.39 -14.93
C ARG A 75 0.03 -9.15 -15.87
N GLY A 76 -0.54 -9.73 -16.92
CA GLY A 76 0.13 -10.63 -17.85
C GLY A 76 -0.21 -12.10 -17.61
N PRO A 77 0.29 -13.02 -18.45
CA PRO A 77 0.06 -14.46 -18.32
C PRO A 77 0.63 -15.01 -17.01
N ILE A 78 -0.10 -15.93 -16.37
CA ILE A 78 0.29 -16.60 -15.12
C ILE A 78 1.62 -17.39 -15.28
N SER A 79 2.01 -17.71 -16.51
CA SER A 79 3.11 -18.61 -16.82
C SER A 79 4.49 -17.98 -17.00
N THR A 80 4.65 -16.65 -17.05
CA THR A 80 5.93 -16.08 -17.55
C THR A 80 6.37 -14.77 -16.90
N PHE A 81 5.51 -13.73 -16.86
CA PHE A 81 5.88 -12.44 -16.29
C PHE A 81 4.70 -11.82 -15.53
N HIS A 82 4.96 -11.39 -14.30
CA HIS A 82 3.97 -10.76 -13.44
C HIS A 82 4.35 -9.32 -13.23
N SER A 83 3.78 -8.47 -14.08
CA SER A 83 4.10 -7.06 -14.03
C SER A 83 3.59 -6.45 -12.74
N LEU A 84 4.51 -5.95 -11.91
CA LEU A 84 4.15 -5.06 -10.81
C LEU A 84 3.78 -3.66 -11.31
N VAL A 85 3.99 -3.35 -12.60
CA VAL A 85 3.60 -2.06 -13.17
C VAL A 85 2.10 -1.82 -12.97
N VAL A 86 1.25 -2.81 -13.26
CA VAL A 86 -0.21 -2.65 -13.14
C VAL A 86 -0.65 -2.35 -11.70
N PRO A 87 -0.28 -3.13 -10.67
CA PRO A 87 -0.56 -2.79 -9.28
C PRO A 87 0.00 -1.43 -8.85
N MET A 88 1.23 -1.10 -9.27
CA MET A 88 1.85 0.17 -8.92
C MET A 88 1.13 1.35 -9.58
N THR A 89 0.63 1.19 -10.80
CA THR A 89 -0.21 2.20 -11.46
C THR A 89 -1.50 2.42 -10.68
N ILE A 90 -2.15 1.35 -10.20
CA ILE A 90 -3.36 1.45 -9.36
C ILE A 90 -3.03 2.20 -8.06
N LEU A 91 -1.95 1.83 -7.37
CA LEU A 91 -1.52 2.51 -6.14
C LEU A 91 -1.22 3.99 -6.40
N ASN A 92 -0.50 4.32 -7.47
CA ASN A 92 -0.22 5.71 -7.82
C ASN A 92 -1.50 6.49 -8.15
N ALA A 93 -2.45 5.88 -8.87
CA ALA A 93 -3.73 6.50 -9.14
C ALA A 93 -4.52 6.76 -7.85
N LEU A 94 -4.49 5.84 -6.88
CA LEU A 94 -5.10 6.04 -5.56
C LEU A 94 -4.45 7.20 -4.80
N ILE A 95 -3.12 7.27 -4.79
CA ILE A 95 -2.37 8.37 -4.15
C ILE A 95 -2.78 9.70 -4.77
N LEU A 96 -2.81 9.78 -6.11
CA LEU A 96 -3.21 10.99 -6.83
C LEU A 96 -4.67 11.34 -6.56
N ALA A 97 -5.58 10.37 -6.55
CA ALA A 97 -6.99 10.58 -6.26
C ALA A 97 -7.20 11.16 -4.85
N VAL A 98 -6.52 10.62 -3.83
CA VAL A 98 -6.57 11.15 -2.46
C VAL A 98 -6.01 12.58 -2.41
N ALA A 99 -4.88 12.81 -3.07
CA ALA A 99 -4.25 14.13 -3.13
C ALA A 99 -5.16 15.18 -3.78
N THR A 100 -5.80 14.82 -4.91
CA THR A 100 -6.73 15.68 -5.64
C THR A 100 -8.04 15.89 -4.88
N ALA A 101 -8.52 14.89 -4.12
CA ALA A 101 -9.71 15.04 -3.28
C ALA A 101 -9.48 15.96 -2.08
N ARG A 102 -8.23 16.11 -1.61
CA ARG A 102 -7.88 16.89 -0.41
C ARG A 102 -6.68 17.81 -0.65
N PRO A 103 -6.77 18.79 -1.57
CA PRO A 103 -5.61 19.57 -2.01
C PRO A 103 -4.99 20.39 -0.88
N ARG A 104 -5.81 20.96 0.02
CA ARG A 104 -5.32 21.77 1.16
C ARG A 104 -4.55 20.93 2.18
N GLU A 105 -5.12 19.80 2.61
CA GLU A 105 -4.46 18.87 3.54
C GLU A 105 -3.17 18.29 2.94
N THR A 106 -3.19 18.01 1.64
CA THR A 106 -2.03 17.52 0.90
C THR A 106 -0.89 18.53 0.90
N MET A 107 -1.17 19.80 0.54
CA MET A 107 -0.15 20.84 0.57
C MET A 107 0.39 21.08 1.98
N ALA A 108 -0.49 21.14 3.00
CA ALA A 108 -0.07 21.30 4.38
C ALA A 108 0.84 20.15 4.87
N SER A 109 0.57 18.91 4.45
CA SER A 109 1.39 17.75 4.76
C SER A 109 2.76 17.81 4.06
N LEU A 110 2.80 18.25 2.79
CA LEU A 110 4.04 18.47 2.05
C LEU A 110 4.91 19.56 2.69
N ASP A 111 4.30 20.68 3.10
CA ASP A 111 5.01 21.76 3.80
C ASP A 111 5.57 21.26 5.13
N ARG A 112 4.81 20.44 5.87
CA ARG A 112 5.29 19.83 7.12
C ARG A 112 6.48 18.91 6.86
N LEU A 113 6.44 18.09 5.81
CA LEU A 113 7.55 17.22 5.42
C LEU A 113 8.81 18.05 5.08
N GLN A 114 8.66 19.14 4.32
CA GLN A 114 9.76 20.05 4.00
C GLN A 114 10.38 20.65 5.26
N ARG A 115 9.55 21.14 6.20
CA ARG A 115 10.04 21.67 7.48
C ARG A 115 10.82 20.63 8.29
N LEU A 116 10.33 19.39 8.35
CA LEU A 116 11.02 18.30 9.05
C LEU A 116 12.37 17.97 8.41
N ARG A 117 12.44 17.90 7.07
CA ARG A 117 13.72 17.63 6.37
C ARG A 117 14.74 18.74 6.58
N ALA A 118 14.30 19.99 6.56
CA ALA A 118 15.15 21.14 6.85
C ALA A 118 15.70 21.09 8.28
N ALA A 119 14.83 20.81 9.26
CA ALA A 119 15.23 20.73 10.67
C ALA A 119 16.16 19.55 10.97
N SER A 120 16.02 18.42 10.28
CA SER A 120 16.86 17.23 10.45
C SER A 120 18.15 17.24 9.62
N GLY A 121 18.42 18.30 8.85
CA GLY A 121 19.59 18.38 7.97
C GLY A 121 19.55 17.46 6.74
N LEU A 122 18.43 16.77 6.50
CA LEU A 122 18.24 15.85 5.37
C LEU A 122 18.24 16.58 4.02
N ASP A 123 17.96 17.88 4.01
CA ASP A 123 18.04 18.73 2.81
C ASP A 123 19.47 18.97 2.32
N LEU A 124 20.49 18.71 3.15
CA LEU A 124 21.90 18.87 2.75
C LEU A 124 22.39 17.77 1.82
N ILE A 125 21.79 16.57 1.90
CA ILE A 125 22.15 15.42 1.06
C ILE A 125 21.87 15.72 -0.42
N GLY A 126 20.78 16.43 -0.73
CA GLY A 126 20.46 16.85 -2.09
C GLY A 126 21.36 17.97 -2.65
N ARG A 127 21.92 18.83 -1.78
CA ARG A 127 22.77 19.96 -2.19
C ARG A 127 24.24 19.56 -2.41
N ALA A 128 24.73 18.55 -1.69
CA ALA A 128 26.10 18.07 -1.83
C ALA A 128 26.37 17.44 -3.22
N THR A 129 25.39 16.73 -3.78
CA THR A 129 25.55 16.04 -5.08
C THR A 129 25.58 17.00 -6.28
N VAL A 130 24.89 18.13 -6.21
CA VAL A 130 24.84 19.11 -7.31
C VAL A 130 26.13 19.95 -7.38
N ARG A 131 26.82 20.16 -6.26
CA ARG A 131 28.03 20.99 -6.20
C ARG A 131 29.30 20.29 -6.71
N SER A 132 29.35 18.95 -6.67
CA SER A 132 30.49 18.15 -7.15
C SER A 132 30.58 18.04 -8.68
N LYS A 133 29.48 18.27 -9.41
CA LYS A 133 29.43 18.11 -10.88
C LYS A 133 29.67 19.42 -11.66
N ARG A 134 30.05 20.50 -10.97
CA ARG A 134 30.34 21.84 -11.54
C ARG A 134 31.82 22.25 -11.39
N ARG A 135 32.72 21.30 -11.18
CA ARG A 135 34.17 21.51 -11.23
C ARG A 135 34.79 20.62 -12.30
#